data_AF-A0A7C1AMD7-F1
#
_entry.id   AF-A0A7C1AMD7-F1
#
_cell.length_a   1.000
_cell.length_b   1.000
_cell.length_c   1.000
_cell.angle_alpha   90.00
_cell.angle_beta   90.00
_cell.angle_gamma   90.00
#
_symmetry.space_group_name_H-M   'P 1'
#
loop_
_entity.id
_entity.type
_entity.pdbx_description
1 polymer ?
#
loop_
_entity_poly.entity_id
_entity_poly.type
_entity_poly.pdbx_seq_one_letter_code
_entity_poly.pdbx_strand_id
1 'polypeptide(L)'
;SSVMIHREVFETVGLFDETLPACEDYDLWLRIGAKYPIYLISEPLIVKRNGHPGQQSQKYWGMDRFRVKSLQKMLRQKNPSEEDRAATREMLKKKCEILAKGFEKRGKIEEANSYRQLADQ
;
A
#
# COMPACT_ATOMS: atom_id res chain seq x y z
N SER A 1 12.63 7.06 -0.68
CA SER A 1 13.00 6.88 -2.10
C SER A 1 13.38 8.24 -2.65
N SER A 2 14.14 8.29 -3.74
CA SER A 2 14.24 9.50 -4.57
C SER A 2 13.72 9.13 -5.94
N VAL A 3 12.85 9.98 -6.48
CA VAL A 3 12.10 9.72 -7.71
C VAL A 3 11.97 11.02 -8.48
N MET A 4 11.95 10.92 -9.81
CA MET A 4 11.54 12.00 -10.70
C MET A 4 10.30 11.53 -11.44
N ILE A 5 9.28 12.38 -11.50
CA ILE A 5 7.98 12.05 -12.07
C ILE A 5 7.57 13.22 -12.97
N HIS A 6 7.14 12.91 -14.20
CA HIS A 6 6.59 13.93 -15.09
C HIS A 6 5.28 14.49 -14.51
N ARG A 7 5.07 15.80 -14.56
CA ARG A 7 3.91 16.46 -13.95
C ARG A 7 2.57 15.85 -14.42
N GLU A 8 2.48 15.51 -15.70
CA GLU A 8 1.28 14.94 -16.32
C GLU A 8 0.84 13.58 -15.72
N VAL A 9 1.76 12.85 -15.07
CA VAL A 9 1.41 11.63 -14.34
C VAL A 9 0.42 11.97 -13.23
N PHE A 10 0.65 13.04 -12.46
CA PHE A 10 -0.25 13.47 -11.41
C PHE A 10 -1.60 13.99 -11.93
N GLU A 11 -1.59 14.64 -13.10
CA GLU A 11 -2.82 15.05 -13.78
C GLU A 11 -3.68 13.85 -14.20
N THR A 12 -3.03 12.70 -14.48
CA THR A 12 -3.70 11.48 -14.92
C THR A 12 -4.11 10.53 -13.79
N VAL A 13 -3.30 10.41 -12.72
CA VAL A 13 -3.55 9.49 -11.61
C VAL A 13 -4.12 10.15 -10.36
N GLY A 14 -4.05 11.49 -10.28
CA GLY A 14 -4.38 12.27 -9.09
C GLY A 14 -3.23 12.32 -8.06
N LEU A 15 -3.41 13.17 -7.04
CA LEU A 15 -2.44 13.39 -5.97
C LEU A 15 -2.55 12.33 -4.86
N PHE A 16 -1.97 12.59 -3.69
CA PHE A 16 -2.11 11.73 -2.53
C PHE A 16 -3.56 11.66 -2.04
N ASP A 17 -3.94 10.50 -1.49
CA ASP A 17 -5.19 10.36 -0.76
C ASP A 17 -4.98 10.84 0.68
N GLU A 18 -5.33 12.10 0.95
CA GLU A 18 -5.19 12.72 2.28
C GLU A 18 -6.09 12.08 3.35
N THR A 19 -7.00 11.17 2.98
CA THR A 19 -7.77 10.37 3.96
C THR A 19 -6.97 9.22 4.56
N LEU A 20 -5.74 8.96 4.06
CA LEU A 20 -4.83 7.97 4.61
C LEU A 20 -3.89 8.64 5.62
N PRO A 21 -3.91 8.24 6.91
CA PRO A 21 -3.00 8.81 7.91
C PRO A 21 -1.55 8.33 7.74
N ALA A 22 -1.32 7.28 6.96
CA ALA A 22 -0.03 6.78 6.51
C ALA A 22 -0.21 5.86 5.29
N CYS A 23 0.88 5.58 4.57
CA CYS A 23 0.90 4.77 3.34
C CYS A 23 0.17 5.44 2.16
N GLU A 24 0.05 6.75 2.18
CA GLU A 24 -0.40 7.59 1.07
C GLU A 24 0.52 7.45 -0.15
N ASP A 25 1.81 7.24 0.08
CA ASP A 25 2.81 6.93 -0.94
C ASP A 25 2.51 5.60 -1.62
N TYR A 26 2.22 4.55 -0.85
CA TYR A 26 1.85 3.24 -1.35
C TYR A 26 0.61 3.28 -2.25
N ASP A 27 -0.43 4.02 -1.84
CA ASP A 27 -1.64 4.24 -2.65
C ASP A 27 -1.32 4.89 -4.01
N LEU A 28 -0.51 5.95 -3.98
CA LEU A 28 -0.08 6.65 -5.18
C LEU A 28 0.72 5.73 -6.12
N TRP A 29 1.66 4.96 -5.57
CA TRP A 29 2.47 4.05 -6.38
C TRP A 29 1.65 2.94 -7.06
N LEU A 30 0.63 2.40 -6.39
CA LEU A 30 -0.29 1.44 -7.01
C LEU A 30 -1.02 2.05 -8.20
N ARG A 31 -1.49 3.30 -8.07
CA ARG A 31 -2.17 4.02 -9.16
C ARG A 31 -1.24 4.37 -10.32
N ILE A 32 0.00 4.77 -10.03
CA ILE A 32 1.02 5.06 -11.06
C ILE A 32 1.40 3.76 -11.78
N GLY A 33 1.74 2.70 -11.04
CA GLY A 33 2.18 1.42 -11.62
C GLY A 33 1.13 0.73 -12.48
N ALA A 34 -0.16 0.94 -12.19
CA ALA A 34 -1.26 0.43 -13.02
C ALA A 34 -1.42 1.15 -14.38
N LYS A 35 -0.74 2.29 -14.60
CA LYS A 35 -0.85 3.08 -15.85
C LYS A 35 0.48 3.34 -16.54
N TYR A 36 1.58 3.36 -15.80
CA TYR A 36 2.88 3.77 -16.29
C TYR A 36 3.95 2.78 -15.85
N PRO A 37 4.93 2.48 -16.72
CA PRO A 37 6.11 1.74 -16.31
C PRO A 37 6.92 2.54 -15.29
N ILE A 38 7.51 1.84 -14.32
CA ILE A 38 8.40 2.43 -13.33
C ILE A 38 9.81 1.91 -13.62
N TYR A 39 10.71 2.83 -13.99
CA TYR A 39 12.11 2.51 -14.28
C TYR A 39 12.99 2.72 -13.05
N LEU A 40 14.01 1.88 -12.91
CA LEU A 40 15.00 1.95 -11.83
C LEU A 40 16.35 2.37 -12.38
N ILE A 41 16.92 3.46 -11.84
CA ILE A 41 18.34 3.77 -12.02
C ILE A 41 19.10 2.93 -10.99
N SER A 42 19.92 1.99 -11.47
CA SER A 42 20.64 1.02 -10.62
C SER A 42 21.86 1.60 -9.90
N GLU A 43 21.91 2.92 -9.75
CA GLU A 43 23.01 3.64 -9.09
C GLU A 43 22.57 4.17 -7.71
N PRO A 44 23.45 4.09 -6.69
CA PRO A 44 23.16 4.63 -5.37
C PRO A 44 23.25 6.16 -5.36
N LEU A 45 22.15 6.83 -5.69
CA LEU A 45 22.10 8.30 -5.81
C LEU A 45 21.65 9.04 -4.54
N ILE A 46 21.38 8.32 -3.45
CA ILE A 46 20.89 8.93 -2.20
C ILE A 46 21.54 8.35 -0.95
N VAL A 47 21.72 9.23 0.05
CA VAL A 47 22.02 8.83 1.43
C VAL A 47 20.75 9.02 2.27
N LYS A 48 20.13 7.92 2.70
CA LYS A 48 18.93 7.95 3.55
C LYS A 48 19.32 7.77 5.02
N ARG A 49 18.97 8.74 5.88
CA ARG A 49 19.12 8.63 7.33
C ARG A 49 17.79 8.21 7.95
N ASN A 50 17.77 7.10 8.69
CA ASN A 50 16.60 6.59 9.41
C ASN A 50 16.90 6.57 10.93
N GLY A 51 15.89 6.35 11.77
CA GLY A 51 16.10 6.17 13.22
C GLY A 51 15.77 7.39 14.09
N HIS A 52 15.35 8.51 13.50
CA HIS A 52 14.97 9.70 14.27
C HIS A 52 13.69 9.48 15.11
N PRO A 53 13.58 10.09 16.30
CA PRO A 53 12.33 10.18 17.05
C PRO A 53 11.24 10.82 16.19
N GLY A 54 10.04 10.23 16.17
CA GLY A 54 8.91 10.74 15.37
C GLY A 54 8.72 10.11 14.00
N GLN A 55 9.43 9.03 13.67
CA GLN A 55 9.15 8.27 12.45
C GLN A 55 7.73 7.68 12.44
N GLN A 56 7.05 7.81 11.31
CA GLN A 56 5.67 7.37 11.13
C GLN A 56 5.46 5.88 11.48
N SER A 57 6.47 5.03 11.20
CA SER A 57 6.42 3.59 11.51
C SER A 57 6.21 3.27 12.99
N GLN A 58 6.56 4.19 13.90
CA GLN A 58 6.33 4.06 15.33
C GLN A 58 4.99 4.68 15.77
N LYS A 59 4.41 5.56 14.94
CA LYS A 59 3.17 6.29 15.25
C LYS A 59 1.93 5.43 15.11
N TYR A 60 1.90 4.54 14.10
CA TYR A 60 0.73 3.71 13.82
C TYR A 60 1.06 2.22 13.90
N TRP A 61 0.39 1.52 14.80
CA TRP A 61 0.43 0.06 14.81
C TRP A 61 -0.19 -0.51 13.52
N GLY A 62 0.40 -1.56 12.95
CA GLY A 62 -0.19 -2.27 11.83
C GLY A 62 -0.42 -1.39 10.61
N MET A 63 0.65 -0.79 10.06
CA MET A 63 0.61 0.02 8.83
C MET A 63 -0.06 -0.69 7.64
N ASP A 64 -0.01 -2.01 7.61
CA ASP A 64 -0.68 -2.79 6.56
C ASP A 64 -2.20 -2.58 6.53
N ARG A 65 -2.84 -2.07 7.61
CA ARG A 65 -4.26 -1.67 7.59
C ARG A 65 -4.55 -0.62 6.51
N PHE A 66 -3.64 0.34 6.36
CA PHE A 66 -3.76 1.39 5.34
C PHE A 66 -3.47 0.85 3.95
N ARG A 67 -2.50 -0.07 3.82
CA ARG A 67 -2.22 -0.76 2.55
C ARG A 67 -3.39 -1.63 2.09
N VAL A 68 -4.05 -2.34 3.01
CA VAL A 68 -5.28 -3.10 2.73
C VAL A 68 -6.37 -2.16 2.20
N LYS A 69 -6.58 -0.99 2.82
CA LYS A 69 -7.53 0.03 2.31
C LYS A 69 -7.19 0.45 0.88
N SER A 70 -5.92 0.70 0.55
CA SER A 70 -5.49 1.03 -0.81
C SER A 70 -5.71 -0.12 -1.80
N LEU A 71 -5.41 -1.37 -1.42
CA LEU A 71 -5.64 -2.54 -2.28
C LEU A 71 -7.14 -2.78 -2.55
N GLN A 72 -8.00 -2.59 -1.54
CA GLN A 72 -9.45 -2.62 -1.74
C GLN A 72 -9.92 -1.51 -2.68
N LYS A 73 -9.33 -0.30 -2.60
CA LYS A 73 -9.62 0.78 -3.56
C LYS A 73 -9.24 0.38 -4.99
N MET A 74 -8.08 -0.25 -5.18
CA MET A 74 -7.65 -0.73 -6.49
C MET A 74 -8.63 -1.75 -7.08
N LEU A 75 -9.13 -2.70 -6.29
CA LEU A 75 -10.12 -3.69 -6.75
C LEU A 75 -11.50 -3.10 -7.10
N ARG A 76 -11.82 -1.92 -6.58
CA ARG A 76 -13.09 -1.20 -6.87
C ARG A 76 -13.01 -0.31 -8.11
N GLN A 77 -11.82 -0.15 -8.71
CA GLN A 77 -11.70 0.63 -9.95
C GLN A 77 -12.43 -0.07 -11.09
N LYS A 78 -12.99 0.70 -12.02
CA LYS A 78 -13.87 0.16 -13.06
C LYS A 78 -13.16 -0.82 -14.01
N ASN A 79 -11.88 -0.57 -14.34
CA ASN A 79 -11.17 -1.31 -15.40
C ASN A 79 -9.68 -1.59 -15.06
N PRO A 80 -9.31 -2.28 -13.95
CA PRO A 80 -7.96 -2.82 -13.83
C PRO A 80 -7.74 -3.91 -14.88
N SER A 81 -6.51 -4.10 -15.35
CA SER A 81 -6.18 -5.29 -16.14
C SER A 81 -6.40 -6.55 -15.29
N GLU A 82 -6.69 -7.69 -15.92
CA GLU A 82 -6.87 -8.95 -15.16
C GLU A 82 -5.60 -9.36 -14.42
N GLU A 83 -4.43 -9.04 -14.98
CA GLU A 83 -3.13 -9.23 -14.31
C GLU A 83 -3.01 -8.36 -13.05
N ASP A 84 -3.27 -7.05 -13.16
CA ASP A 84 -3.25 -6.15 -12.00
C ASP A 84 -4.27 -6.56 -10.94
N ARG A 85 -5.44 -7.04 -11.37
CA ARG A 85 -6.51 -7.49 -10.47
C ARG A 85 -6.10 -8.75 -9.72
N ALA A 86 -5.45 -9.70 -10.40
CA ALA A 86 -4.91 -10.91 -9.79
C ALA A 86 -3.79 -10.58 -8.80
N ALA A 87 -2.81 -9.76 -9.21
CA ALA A 87 -1.71 -9.32 -8.36
C ALA A 87 -2.20 -8.52 -7.13
N THR A 88 -3.20 -7.67 -7.32
CA THR A 88 -3.82 -6.90 -6.23
C THR A 88 -4.50 -7.82 -5.22
N ARG A 89 -5.24 -8.85 -5.67
CA ARG A 89 -5.87 -9.85 -4.79
C ARG A 89 -4.85 -10.67 -4.02
N GLU A 90 -3.80 -11.14 -4.69
CA GLU A 90 -2.73 -11.89 -4.03
C GLU A 90 -2.04 -11.04 -2.94
N MET A 91 -1.73 -9.78 -3.25
CA MET A 91 -1.15 -8.86 -2.28
C MET A 91 -2.12 -8.54 -1.14
N LEU A 92 -3.41 -8.36 -1.43
CA LEU A 92 -4.44 -8.12 -0.41
C LEU A 92 -4.49 -9.29 0.58
N LYS A 93 -4.55 -10.53 0.08
CA LYS A 93 -4.53 -11.75 0.90
C LYS A 93 -3.30 -11.79 1.80
N LYS A 94 -2.11 -11.58 1.24
CA LYS A 94 -0.85 -11.55 2.00
C LYS A 94 -0.87 -10.49 3.12
N LYS A 95 -1.40 -9.30 2.85
CA LYS A 95 -1.46 -8.21 3.83
C LYS A 95 -2.48 -8.48 4.93
N CYS A 96 -3.64 -9.03 4.57
CA CYS A 96 -4.64 -9.50 5.51
C CYS A 96 -4.10 -10.58 6.45
N GLU A 97 -3.36 -11.57 5.94
CA GLU A 97 -2.74 -12.62 6.76
C GLU A 97 -1.72 -12.07 7.77
N ILE A 98 -0.90 -11.10 7.37
CA ILE A 98 0.05 -10.43 8.27
C ILE A 98 -0.70 -9.73 9.41
N LEU A 99 -1.76 -9.00 9.09
CA LEU A 99 -2.60 -8.32 10.08
C LEU A 99 -3.29 -9.31 11.00
N ALA A 100 -3.89 -10.37 10.46
CA ALA A 100 -4.59 -11.39 11.23
C ALA A 100 -3.66 -12.05 12.26
N LYS A 101 -2.46 -12.48 11.85
CA LYS A 101 -1.44 -13.00 12.76
C LYS A 101 -1.01 -11.96 13.81
N GLY A 102 -0.93 -10.69 13.41
CA GLY A 102 -0.61 -9.57 14.30
C GLY A 102 -1.66 -9.33 15.38
N PHE A 103 -2.94 -9.40 15.02
CA PHE A 103 -4.07 -9.25 15.94
C PHE A 103 -4.20 -10.46 16.88
N GLU A 104 -4.09 -11.68 16.35
CA GLU A 104 -4.15 -12.92 17.11
C GLU A 104 -3.08 -12.97 18.22
N LYS A 105 -1.83 -12.60 17.90
CA LYS A 105 -0.74 -12.48 18.89
C LYS A 105 -1.03 -11.49 20.04
N ARG A 106 -2.02 -10.62 19.88
CA ARG A 106 -2.44 -9.60 20.85
C ARG A 106 -3.79 -9.93 21.50
N GLY A 107 -4.31 -11.15 21.31
CA GLY A 107 -5.59 -11.60 21.84
C GLY A 107 -6.82 -11.00 21.14
N LYS A 108 -6.63 -10.34 19.99
CA LYS A 108 -7.68 -9.65 19.23
C LYS A 108 -8.27 -10.55 18.16
N ILE A 109 -9.03 -11.56 18.58
CA ILE A 109 -9.49 -12.65 17.71
C ILE A 109 -10.53 -12.18 16.68
N GLU A 110 -11.42 -11.26 17.07
CA GLU A 110 -12.44 -10.71 16.16
C GLU A 110 -11.83 -9.96 14.99
N GLU A 111 -10.89 -9.03 15.25
CA GLU A 111 -10.18 -8.34 14.19
C GLU A 111 -9.36 -9.31 13.33
N ALA A 112 -8.72 -10.32 13.94
CA ALA A 112 -7.98 -11.33 13.19
C ALA A 112 -8.87 -12.08 12.20
N ASN A 113 -10.07 -12.48 12.62
CA ASN A 113 -11.04 -13.17 11.78
C ASN A 113 -11.60 -12.26 10.68
N SER A 114 -11.85 -10.98 10.99
CA SER A 114 -12.27 -9.99 9.98
C SER A 114 -11.26 -9.88 8.82
N TYR A 115 -9.96 -9.81 9.13
CA TYR A 115 -8.93 -9.78 8.08
C TYR A 115 -8.81 -11.11 7.34
N ARG A 116 -8.97 -12.27 8.00
CA ARG A 116 -8.99 -13.58 7.32
C ARG A 116 -10.14 -13.67 6.31
N GLN A 117 -11.36 -13.28 6.70
CA GLN A 117 -12.51 -13.25 5.80
C GLN A 117 -12.29 -12.30 4.62
N LEU A 118 -11.65 -11.15 4.85
CA LEU A 118 -11.31 -10.22 3.78
C LEU A 118 -10.25 -10.79 2.80
N ALA A 119 -9.41 -11.71 3.26
CA ALA A 119 -8.38 -12.36 2.44
C ALA A 119 -8.97 -13.39 1.46
N ASP A 120 -10.19 -13.85 1.72
CA ASP A 120 -10.90 -14.87 0.94
C ASP A 120 -11.88 -14.27 -0.09
N GLN A 121 -11.96 -12.94 -0.19
CA GLN A 121 -12.73 -12.18 -1.20
C GLN A 121 -11.93 -11.92 -2.48
#